data_AF-A0A3B8MRS1-F1
#
_entry.id   AF-A0A3B8MRS1-F1
#
_cell.length_a   1.000
_cell.length_b   1.000
_cell.length_c   1.000
_cell.angle_alpha   90.00
_cell.angle_beta   90.00
_cell.angle_gamma   90.00
#
_symmetry.space_group_name_H-M   'P 1'
#
loop_
_entity.id
_entity.type
_entity.pdbx_description
1 polymer ?
#
loop_
_entity_poly.entity_id
_entity_poly.type
_entity_poly.pdbx_seq_one_letter_code
_entity_poly.pdbx_strand_id
1 'polypeptide(L)'
;TIMINCNPETVSTDYDTSDRLYFEPLTLEDVLEVIHAESASGTLLGVLVQLGGQTALGLAEGLEAAGVPILGTSPEAIDRAEERGSFARILQEAGLTSPKNGTATSLSEASVIAEDIGYPVLV
;
A
#
# COMPACT_ATOMS: atom_id res chain seq x y z
N THR A 1 -20.87 0.54 6.57
CA THR A 1 -19.59 0.57 5.84
C THR A 1 -19.60 1.79 4.94
N ILE A 2 -18.43 2.41 4.79
CA ILE A 2 -18.27 3.61 3.97
C ILE A 2 -17.27 3.26 2.88
N MET A 3 -17.64 3.49 1.62
CA MET A 3 -16.79 3.25 0.45
C MET A 3 -16.34 4.58 -0.14
N ILE A 4 -15.06 4.68 -0.49
CA ILE A 4 -14.50 5.81 -1.25
C ILE A 4 -13.88 5.23 -2.51
N ASN A 5 -14.39 5.60 -3.67
CA ASN A 5 -13.86 5.17 -4.97
C ASN A 5 -14.41 6.08 -6.08
N CYS A 6 -13.61 6.33 -7.12
CA CYS A 6 -13.99 7.17 -8.25
C CYS A 6 -14.07 6.42 -9.59
N ASN A 7 -13.91 5.10 -9.60
CA ASN A 7 -14.00 4.32 -10.85
C ASN A 7 -15.46 3.95 -11.17
N PRO A 8 -16.09 4.56 -12.20
CA PRO A 8 -17.51 4.36 -12.51
C PRO A 8 -17.83 2.96 -13.03
N GLU A 9 -16.83 2.17 -13.43
CA GLU A 9 -17.01 0.85 -14.02
C GLU A 9 -17.01 -0.29 -12.99
N THR A 10 -16.94 0.05 -11.69
CA THR A 10 -16.76 -0.95 -10.62
C THR A 10 -18.02 -1.20 -9.81
N VAL A 11 -18.19 -2.45 -9.35
CA VAL A 11 -19.30 -2.81 -8.44
C VAL A 11 -19.15 -2.11 -7.07
N SER A 12 -17.94 -1.73 -6.67
CA SER A 12 -17.73 -0.97 -5.43
C SER A 12 -18.34 0.43 -5.48
N THR A 13 -18.57 1.00 -6.66
CA THR A 13 -19.28 2.28 -6.83
C THR A 13 -20.79 2.11 -7.06
N ASP A 14 -21.32 0.90 -6.86
CA ASP A 14 -22.77 0.71 -6.76
C ASP A 14 -23.25 1.12 -5.35
N TYR A 15 -24.35 1.87 -5.29
CA TYR A 15 -24.95 2.33 -4.04
C TYR A 15 -25.44 1.17 -3.16
N ASP A 16 -25.71 0.01 -3.74
CA ASP A 16 -26.16 -1.17 -3.01
C ASP A 16 -24.99 -1.92 -2.30
N THR A 17 -23.74 -1.57 -2.59
CA THR A 17 -22.55 -2.26 -2.04
C THR A 17 -22.13 -1.77 -0.65
N SER A 18 -22.50 -0.54 -0.27
CA SER A 18 -22.08 0.08 1.00
C SER A 18 -23.18 0.97 1.57
N ASP A 19 -23.20 1.15 2.90
CA ASP A 19 -24.20 2.02 3.53
C ASP A 19 -24.06 3.49 3.08
N ARG A 20 -22.83 3.92 2.78
CA ARG A 20 -22.51 5.25 2.25
C ARG A 20 -21.37 5.15 1.23
N LEU A 21 -21.58 5.76 0.07
CA LEU A 21 -20.60 5.82 -1.02
C LEU A 21 -20.17 7.27 -1.26
N TYR A 22 -18.87 7.53 -1.21
CA TYR A 22 -18.24 8.76 -1.66
C TYR A 22 -17.59 8.53 -3.01
N PHE A 23 -18.15 9.13 -4.05
CA PHE A 23 -17.58 9.10 -5.39
C PHE A 23 -16.53 10.20 -5.55
N GLU A 24 -15.46 10.11 -4.77
CA GLU A 24 -14.40 11.11 -4.67
C GLU A 24 -13.05 10.53 -5.08
N PRO A 25 -12.09 11.35 -5.53
CA PRO A 25 -10.74 10.90 -5.84
C PRO A 25 -10.05 10.28 -4.62
N LEU A 26 -9.20 9.26 -4.86
CA LEU A 26 -8.37 8.67 -3.80
C LEU A 26 -7.09 9.49 -3.58
N THR A 27 -7.24 10.78 -3.25
CA THR A 27 -6.14 11.63 -2.78
C THR A 27 -6.17 11.73 -1.26
N LEU A 28 -5.03 12.10 -0.66
CA LEU A 28 -4.96 12.26 0.80
C LEU A 28 -5.91 13.36 1.30
N GLU A 29 -6.00 14.47 0.57
CA GLU A 29 -6.88 15.59 0.90
C GLU A 29 -8.35 15.18 0.92
N ASP A 30 -8.83 14.62 -0.20
CA ASP A 30 -10.22 14.21 -0.35
C ASP A 30 -10.62 13.15 0.70
N VAL A 31 -9.75 12.17 0.93
CA VAL A 31 -10.00 11.11 1.91
C VAL A 31 -10.02 11.64 3.34
N LEU A 32 -9.15 12.59 3.71
CA LEU A 32 -9.15 13.20 5.04
C LEU A 32 -10.43 14.02 5.28
N GLU A 33 -10.94 14.72 4.26
CA GLU A 33 -12.21 15.45 4.37
C GLU A 33 -13.40 14.52 4.59
N VAL A 34 -13.44 13.38 3.87
CA VAL A 34 -14.47 12.34 4.11
C VAL A 34 -14.36 11.80 5.54
N ILE A 35 -13.16 11.46 6.00
CA ILE A 35 -12.91 10.97 7.36
C ILE A 35 -13.35 11.99 8.41
N HIS A 36 -13.06 13.28 8.18
CA HIS A 36 -13.44 14.36 9.07
C HIS A 36 -14.97 14.48 9.19
N ALA A 37 -15.67 14.50 8.05
CA ALA A 37 -17.13 14.57 8.01
C ALA A 37 -17.79 13.36 8.70
N GLU A 38 -17.29 12.16 8.44
CA GLU A 38 -17.81 10.92 9.03
C GLU A 38 -17.56 10.85 10.54
N SER A 39 -16.37 11.25 10.99
CA SER A 39 -16.01 11.32 12.42
C SER A 39 -16.82 12.38 13.17
N ALA A 40 -17.26 13.45 12.49
CA ALA A 40 -18.18 14.43 13.08
C ALA A 40 -19.62 13.90 13.17
N SER A 41 -20.02 12.99 12.27
CA SER A 41 -21.36 12.42 12.22
C SER A 41 -21.56 11.18 13.12
N GLY A 42 -20.46 10.54 13.55
CA GLY A 42 -20.50 9.33 14.35
C GLY A 42 -19.12 8.80 14.75
N THR A 43 -19.05 7.54 15.14
CA THR A 43 -17.79 6.90 15.53
C THR A 43 -17.17 6.17 14.34
N LEU A 44 -16.04 6.67 13.86
CA LEU A 44 -15.21 5.97 12.87
C LEU A 44 -14.23 5.04 13.58
N LEU A 45 -14.27 3.74 13.26
CA LEU A 45 -13.36 2.75 13.85
C LEU A 45 -11.95 2.81 13.27
N GLY A 46 -11.84 3.18 12.00
CA GLY A 46 -10.59 3.22 11.25
C GLY A 46 -10.82 2.97 9.76
N VAL A 47 -9.72 2.84 9.02
CA VAL A 47 -9.70 2.75 7.55
C VAL A 47 -8.98 1.48 7.10
N LEU A 48 -9.50 0.86 6.04
CA LEU A 48 -8.87 -0.29 5.35
C LEU A 48 -8.29 0.19 4.02
N VAL A 49 -6.96 0.16 3.91
CA VAL A 49 -6.21 0.61 2.71
C VAL A 49 -5.71 -0.55 1.85
N GLN A 50 -5.73 -1.77 2.39
CA GLN A 50 -5.09 -2.95 1.81
C GLN A 50 -5.90 -3.59 0.67
N LEU A 51 -7.16 -3.18 0.50
CA LEU A 51 -8.09 -3.75 -0.48
C LEU A 51 -8.20 -2.92 -1.77
N GLY A 52 -7.64 -1.70 -1.78
CA GLY A 52 -7.77 -0.74 -2.90
C GLY A 52 -6.56 -0.71 -3.86
N GLY A 53 -5.65 -1.67 -3.75
CA GLY A 53 -4.41 -1.69 -4.54
C GLY A 53 -3.44 -0.55 -4.18
N GLN A 54 -2.51 -0.26 -5.10
CA GLN A 54 -1.40 0.66 -4.84
C GLN A 54 -1.84 2.10 -4.56
N THR A 55 -2.93 2.57 -5.17
CA THR A 55 -3.45 3.91 -4.91
C THR A 55 -3.89 4.07 -3.45
N ALA A 56 -4.63 3.10 -2.90
CA ALA A 56 -5.05 3.14 -1.50
C ALA A 56 -3.89 2.90 -0.54
N LEU A 57 -2.97 1.97 -0.87
CA LEU A 57 -1.77 1.72 -0.08
C LEU A 57 -0.89 2.96 0.04
N GLY A 58 -0.74 3.74 -1.04
CA GLY A 58 0.00 5.01 -1.04
C GLY A 58 -0.55 6.09 -0.11
N LEU A 59 -1.79 5.95 0.38
CA LEU A 59 -2.38 6.88 1.35
C LEU A 59 -2.07 6.49 2.81
N ALA A 60 -1.60 5.27 3.05
CA ALA A 60 -1.48 4.70 4.40
C ALA A 60 -0.62 5.55 5.33
N GLU A 61 0.57 5.97 4.88
CA GLU A 61 1.50 6.79 5.66
C GLU A 61 0.92 8.16 5.98
N GLY A 62 0.30 8.83 4.99
CA GLY A 62 -0.32 10.14 5.18
C GLY A 62 -1.51 10.11 6.13
N LEU A 63 -2.33 9.06 6.05
CA LEU A 63 -3.46 8.84 6.96
C LEU A 63 -2.99 8.54 8.39
N GLU A 64 -1.98 7.69 8.56
CA GLU A 64 -1.40 7.40 9.86
C GLU A 64 -0.76 8.65 10.49
N ALA A 65 -0.03 9.44 9.71
CA ALA A 65 0.55 10.71 10.16
C ALA A 65 -0.52 11.73 10.58
N ALA A 66 -1.71 11.69 9.97
CA ALA A 66 -2.87 12.48 10.35
C ALA A 66 -3.63 11.92 11.58
N GLY A 67 -3.18 10.80 12.14
CA GLY A 67 -3.78 10.16 13.31
C GLY A 67 -5.00 9.29 13.00
N VAL A 68 -5.21 8.93 11.73
CA VAL A 68 -6.29 8.04 11.31
C VAL A 68 -5.92 6.60 11.67
N PRO A 69 -6.78 5.85 12.39
CA PRO A 69 -6.50 4.45 12.70
C PRO A 69 -6.56 3.59 11.43
N ILE A 70 -5.43 3.01 11.03
CA ILE A 70 -5.39 2.00 9.96
C ILE A 70 -5.71 0.62 10.55
N LEU A 71 -6.72 -0.03 10.02
CA LEU A 71 -7.15 -1.37 10.44
C LEU A 71 -6.41 -2.43 9.63
N GLY A 72 -6.09 -3.57 10.25
CA GLY A 72 -5.40 -4.69 9.58
C GLY A 72 -3.87 -4.56 9.63
N THR A 73 -3.21 -4.84 8.52
CA THR A 73 -1.74 -4.73 8.42
C THR A 73 -1.31 -3.28 8.55
N SER A 74 -0.38 -2.98 9.46
CA SER A 74 0.09 -1.62 9.69
C SER A 74 0.85 -1.06 8.49
N PRO A 75 0.88 0.27 8.28
CA PRO A 75 1.66 0.90 7.23
C PRO A 75 3.14 0.50 7.28
N GLU A 76 3.76 0.47 8.47
CA GLU A 76 5.13 -0.01 8.67
C GLU A 76 5.33 -1.47 8.22
N ALA A 77 4.34 -2.35 8.43
CA ALA A 77 4.43 -3.74 7.97
C ALA A 77 4.26 -3.87 6.45
N ILE A 78 3.47 -2.99 5.83
CA ILE A 78 3.33 -2.89 4.38
C ILE A 78 4.66 -2.42 3.77
N ASP A 79 5.22 -1.31 4.28
CA ASP A 79 6.48 -0.74 3.81
C ASP A 79 7.64 -1.73 3.90
N ARG A 80 7.79 -2.44 5.04
CA ARG A 80 8.80 -3.49 5.19
C ARG A 80 8.68 -4.64 4.20
N ALA A 81 7.47 -4.90 3.69
CA ALA A 81 7.25 -5.94 2.70
C ALA A 81 7.50 -5.45 1.26
N GLU A 82 7.28 -4.15 0.98
CA GLU A 82 7.54 -3.54 -0.33
C GLU A 82 9.01 -3.14 -0.52
N GLU A 83 9.72 -2.81 0.56
CA GLU A 83 11.14 -2.46 0.53
C GLU A 83 12.00 -3.74 0.39
N ARG A 84 12.70 -3.84 -0.75
CA ARG A 84 13.43 -5.04 -1.16
C ARG A 84 14.50 -5.48 -0.15
N GLY A 85 15.23 -4.53 0.44
CA GLY A 85 16.28 -4.83 1.42
C GLY A 85 15.71 -5.39 2.73
N SER A 86 14.63 -4.79 3.21
CA SER A 86 13.90 -5.18 4.42
C SER A 86 13.26 -6.54 4.24
N PHE A 87 12.63 -6.79 3.09
CA PHE A 87 12.08 -8.09 2.76
C PHE A 87 13.16 -9.18 2.67
N ALA A 88 14.32 -8.88 2.07
CA ALA A 88 15.43 -9.83 2.01
C ALA A 88 15.95 -10.21 3.41
N ARG A 89 16.01 -9.25 4.35
CA ARG A 89 16.35 -9.51 5.76
C ARG A 89 15.31 -10.38 6.43
N ILE A 90 14.02 -10.12 6.22
CA ILE A 90 12.92 -10.94 6.76
C ILE A 90 13.07 -12.39 6.31
N LEU A 91 13.36 -12.63 5.02
CA LEU A 91 13.57 -13.99 4.50
C LEU A 91 14.80 -14.65 5.12
N GLN A 92 15.89 -13.90 5.28
CA GLN A 92 17.11 -14.40 5.90
C GLN A 92 16.91 -14.79 7.37
N GLU A 93 16.24 -13.92 8.15
CA GLU A 93 15.91 -14.16 9.56
C GLU A 93 14.96 -15.35 9.73
N ALA A 94 14.02 -15.52 8.79
CA ALA A 94 13.11 -16.65 8.76
C ALA A 94 13.74 -17.96 8.26
N GLY A 95 15.00 -17.93 7.81
CA GLY A 95 15.69 -19.10 7.22
C GLY A 95 15.04 -19.57 5.92
N LEU A 96 14.38 -18.66 5.19
CA LEU A 96 13.72 -18.95 3.93
C LEU A 96 14.67 -18.72 2.75
N THR A 97 14.65 -19.63 1.79
CA THR A 97 15.45 -19.51 0.58
C THR A 97 14.92 -18.38 -0.32
N SER A 98 15.81 -17.48 -0.74
CA SER A 98 15.54 -16.44 -1.73
C SER A 98 16.51 -16.55 -2.91
N PRO A 99 16.11 -16.16 -4.13
CA PRO A 99 17.03 -16.07 -5.26
C PRO A 99 18.16 -15.07 -4.98
N LYS A 100 19.35 -15.32 -5.53
CA LYS A 100 20.43 -14.32 -5.53
C LYS A 100 19.91 -13.03 -6.18
N ASN A 101 20.16 -11.90 -5.52
CA ASN A 101 19.69 -10.59 -5.94
C ASN A 101 20.71 -9.52 -5.54
N GLY A 102 20.56 -8.31 -6.10
CA GLY A 102 21.37 -7.15 -5.75
C GLY A 102 20.75 -5.86 -6.28
N THR A 103 21.18 -4.72 -5.73
CA THR A 103 20.70 -3.39 -6.11
C THR A 103 21.83 -2.64 -6.83
N ALA A 104 21.52 -2.10 -8.00
CA ALA A 104 22.44 -1.28 -8.79
C ALA A 104 21.84 0.11 -9.05
N THR A 105 22.69 1.14 -9.02
CA THR A 105 22.33 2.52 -9.38
C THR A 105 23.03 2.98 -10.66
N SER A 106 23.98 2.20 -11.16
CA SER A 106 24.68 2.41 -12.42
C SER A 106 24.69 1.15 -13.29
N LEU A 107 24.85 1.33 -14.60
CA LEU A 107 24.94 0.21 -15.54
C LEU A 107 26.17 -0.68 -15.26
N SER A 108 27.29 -0.09 -14.83
CA SER A 108 28.48 -0.83 -14.42
C SER A 108 28.23 -1.73 -13.20
N GLU A 109 27.52 -1.22 -12.19
CA GLU A 109 27.13 -2.02 -11.02
C GLU A 109 26.18 -3.14 -11.42
N ALA A 110 25.19 -2.84 -12.27
CA ALA A 110 24.22 -3.84 -12.74
C ALA A 110 24.90 -5.00 -13.48
N SER A 111 25.89 -4.71 -14.34
CA SER A 111 26.64 -5.74 -15.05
C SER A 111 27.42 -6.66 -14.11
N VAL A 112 28.13 -6.08 -13.12
CA VAL A 112 28.89 -6.86 -12.13
C VAL A 112 27.96 -7.74 -11.29
N ILE A 113 26.84 -7.20 -10.84
CA ILE A 113 25.84 -7.95 -10.07
C ILE A 113 25.22 -9.07 -10.91
N ALA A 114 24.90 -8.80 -12.18
CA ALA A 114 24.31 -9.80 -13.06
C ALA A 114 25.27 -10.96 -13.34
N GLU A 115 26.58 -10.70 -13.47
CA GLU A 115 27.60 -11.74 -13.61
C GLU A 115 27.73 -12.61 -12.35
N ASP A 116 27.65 -12.03 -11.15
CA ASP A 116 27.69 -12.77 -9.87
C ASP A 116 26.43 -13.62 -9.62
N ILE A 117 25.25 -13.09 -9.99
CA ILE A 117 23.97 -13.81 -9.91
C ILE A 117 23.97 -14.96 -10.94
N GLY A 118 24.41 -14.68 -12.16
CA GLY A 118 24.36 -15.57 -13.32
C GLY A 118 23.10 -15.33 -14.18
N TYR A 119 23.29 -15.30 -15.50
CA TYR A 119 22.20 -15.08 -16.46
C TYR A 119 21.31 -16.31 -16.65
N PRO A 120 20.02 -16.13 -16.98
CA PRO A 120 19.32 -14.85 -17.18
C PRO A 120 18.98 -14.15 -15.85
N VAL A 121 18.97 -12.81 -15.87
CA VAL A 121 18.60 -11.97 -14.72
C VAL A 121 17.29 -11.23 -14.99
N LEU A 122 16.53 -10.95 -13.92
CA LEU A 122 15.32 -10.15 -13.94
C LEU A 122 15.62 -8.77 -13.36
N VAL A 123 15.27 -7.72 -14.11
CA VAL A 123 15.45 -6.31 -13.74
C VAL A 123 14.12 -5.74 -13.29
#